data_AF-A0A3N9NGI2-F1
#
_entry.id   AF-A0A3N9NGI2-F1
#
_cell.length_a   1.000
_cell.length_b   1.000
_cell.length_c   1.000
_cell.angle_alpha   90.00
_cell.angle_beta   90.00
_cell.angle_gamma   90.00
#
_symmetry.space_group_name_H-M   'P 1'
#
loop_
_entity.id
_entity.type
_entity.pdbx_description
1 polymer ?
#
loop_
_entity_poly.entity_id
_entity_poly.type
_entity_poly.pdbx_seq_one_letter_code
_entity_poly.pdbx_strand_id
1 'polypeptide(L)'
;SDEDTFLSLAGRLSRFDKQISSDERKRFIELAGKDVKTVVHELFEAFDPDKIEQHAREINNVPDSRAPDNEEYEQAQKNLARKAAATFHGELNTYIDQVRRVHEQLIDVVNIDRVTFAGWDAQAKEQIKNLVQDFDTFLREHQDEIVALKIYYAQPWRRREVTFRMMNEVVDLIKRNKPNLMPLHVWQAYAQLEGADGKPTSQLTALVSLIRRMTGLDSQLTVYSSTVNVNFQEWVFAKQAGALKFNSEQMEWLRLIKDHIAASVHMQRDDLEYAPFDARGGIGRMYQLFGEDMDGILDEMNEALAA
;
A
#
# COMPACT_ATOMS: atom_id res chain seq x y z
N SER A 1 -1.79 36.52 -16.25
CA SER A 1 -1.15 35.21 -16.04
C SER A 1 -0.64 34.71 -17.35
N ASP A 2 0.50 34.05 -17.33
CA ASP A 2 1.15 33.52 -18.53
C ASP A 2 0.45 32.23 -18.97
N GLU A 3 0.07 32.14 -20.24
CA GLU A 3 -0.61 30.99 -20.87
C GLU A 3 0.16 29.69 -20.60
N ASP A 4 1.48 29.75 -20.73
CA ASP A 4 2.42 28.66 -20.46
C ASP A 4 2.26 28.08 -19.05
N THR A 5 1.92 28.92 -18.06
CA THR A 5 1.74 28.48 -16.67
C THR A 5 0.50 27.60 -16.53
N PHE A 6 -0.62 27.97 -17.18
CA PHE A 6 -1.87 27.23 -17.11
C PHE A 6 -1.77 25.91 -17.88
N LEU A 7 -1.20 25.93 -19.09
CA LEU A 7 -0.99 24.72 -19.88
C LEU A 7 -0.02 23.76 -19.20
N SER A 8 1.07 24.26 -18.60
CA SER A 8 2.01 23.46 -17.81
C SER A 8 1.35 22.85 -16.57
N LEU A 9 0.50 23.60 -15.88
CA LEU A 9 -0.24 23.10 -14.72
C LEU A 9 -1.24 22.02 -15.12
N ALA A 10 -2.01 22.24 -16.19
CA ALA A 10 -2.96 21.27 -16.74
C ALA A 10 -2.27 19.96 -17.14
N GLY A 11 -1.13 20.06 -17.82
CA GLY A 11 -0.31 18.91 -18.20
C GLY A 11 0.21 18.12 -16.99
N ARG A 12 0.69 18.81 -15.95
CA ARG A 12 1.15 18.16 -14.70
C ARG A 12 -0.01 17.51 -13.94
N LEU A 13 -1.15 18.18 -13.86
CA LEU A 13 -2.32 17.70 -13.15
C LEU A 13 -2.98 16.50 -13.86
N SER A 14 -2.92 16.44 -15.20
CA SER A 14 -3.33 15.26 -15.98
C SER A 14 -2.44 14.04 -15.72
N ARG A 15 -1.14 14.23 -15.50
CA ARG A 15 -0.23 13.14 -15.08
C ARG A 15 -0.50 12.70 -13.66
N PHE A 16 -0.68 13.66 -12.74
CA PHE A 16 -1.08 13.41 -11.36
C PHE A 16 -2.35 12.56 -11.32
N ASP A 17 -3.38 12.90 -12.11
CA ASP A 17 -4.62 12.12 -12.19
C ASP A 17 -4.34 10.65 -12.49
N LYS A 18 -3.41 10.33 -13.40
CA LYS A 18 -3.10 8.94 -13.78
C LYS A 18 -2.35 8.15 -12.70
N GLN A 19 -1.68 8.82 -11.77
CA GLN A 19 -0.81 8.20 -10.76
C GLN A 19 -1.55 7.92 -9.45
N ILE A 20 -2.56 8.72 -9.12
CA ILE A 20 -3.26 8.62 -7.84
C ILE A 20 -4.27 7.46 -7.77
N SER A 21 -4.34 6.86 -6.58
CA SER A 21 -5.25 5.78 -6.21
C SER A 21 -6.72 6.23 -6.11
N SER A 22 -7.65 5.27 -5.97
CA SER A 22 -9.08 5.56 -5.82
C SER A 22 -9.39 6.42 -4.59
N ASP A 23 -8.70 6.20 -3.47
CA ASP A 23 -8.95 6.94 -2.24
C ASP A 23 -8.34 8.34 -2.29
N GLU A 24 -7.16 8.48 -2.91
CA GLU A 24 -6.56 9.79 -3.16
C GLU A 24 -7.41 10.64 -4.12
N ARG A 25 -8.08 10.02 -5.10
CA ARG A 25 -9.07 10.70 -5.96
C ARG A 25 -10.28 11.18 -5.18
N LYS A 26 -10.84 10.34 -4.29
CA LYS A 26 -11.96 10.74 -3.43
C LYS A 26 -11.57 11.94 -2.56
N ARG A 27 -10.39 11.90 -1.95
CA ARG A 27 -9.90 12.99 -1.11
C ARG A 27 -9.64 14.28 -1.91
N PHE A 28 -9.17 14.17 -3.15
CA PHE A 28 -9.07 15.32 -4.05
C PHE A 28 -10.45 15.96 -4.28
N ILE A 29 -11.46 15.16 -4.57
CA ILE A 29 -12.84 15.64 -4.81
C ILE A 29 -13.40 16.34 -3.56
N GLU A 30 -13.15 15.80 -2.37
CA GLU A 30 -13.58 16.42 -1.11
C GLU A 30 -12.98 17.83 -0.90
N LEU A 31 -11.72 18.03 -1.30
CA LEU A 31 -11.01 19.31 -1.15
C LEU A 31 -11.36 20.29 -2.28
N ALA A 32 -11.37 19.83 -3.53
CA ALA A 32 -11.56 20.67 -4.71
C ALA A 32 -13.03 20.90 -5.09
N GLY A 33 -13.97 20.09 -4.56
CA GLY A 33 -15.38 20.07 -4.93
C GLY A 33 -15.68 19.48 -6.31
N LYS A 34 -14.66 19.03 -7.04
CA LYS A 34 -14.74 18.46 -8.40
C LYS A 34 -13.56 17.53 -8.66
N ASP A 35 -13.69 16.67 -9.66
CA ASP A 35 -12.64 15.73 -10.03
C ASP A 35 -11.48 16.41 -10.79
N VAL A 36 -10.33 15.75 -10.78
CA VAL A 36 -9.09 16.26 -11.39
C VAL A 36 -9.24 16.55 -12.89
N LYS A 37 -10.00 15.73 -13.63
CA LYS A 37 -10.18 15.93 -15.08
C LYS A 37 -10.97 17.20 -15.36
N THR A 38 -11.98 17.48 -14.54
CA THR A 38 -12.74 18.74 -14.61
C THR A 38 -11.84 19.95 -14.38
N VAL A 39 -10.95 19.89 -13.37
CA VAL A 39 -9.97 20.98 -13.13
C VAL A 39 -8.99 21.14 -14.29
N VAL A 40 -8.49 20.04 -14.86
CA VAL A 40 -7.62 20.06 -16.04
C VAL A 40 -8.34 20.70 -17.23
N HIS A 41 -9.61 20.36 -17.45
CA HIS A 41 -10.39 20.91 -18.54
C HIS A 41 -10.56 22.42 -18.41
N GLU A 42 -10.95 22.92 -17.23
CA GLU A 42 -11.11 24.36 -16.98
C GLU A 42 -9.81 25.15 -17.17
N LEU A 43 -8.65 24.54 -16.86
CA LEU A 43 -7.34 25.16 -17.11
C LEU A 43 -7.05 25.31 -18.61
N PHE A 44 -7.46 24.34 -19.44
CA PHE A 44 -7.33 24.42 -20.90
C PHE A 44 -8.35 25.40 -21.51
N GLU A 45 -9.60 25.36 -21.06
CA GLU A 45 -10.66 26.25 -21.56
C GLU A 45 -10.35 27.73 -21.36
N ALA A 46 -9.56 28.08 -20.33
CA ALA A 46 -9.12 29.46 -20.08
C ALA A 46 -8.24 30.06 -21.20
N PHE A 47 -7.70 29.23 -22.10
CA PHE A 47 -6.85 29.64 -23.22
C PHE A 47 -7.30 29.05 -24.57
N ASP A 48 -8.46 28.40 -24.61
CA ASP A 48 -9.04 27.85 -25.84
C ASP A 48 -9.82 28.96 -26.57
N PRO A 49 -9.42 29.34 -27.81
CA PRO A 49 -10.05 30.43 -28.55
C PRO A 49 -11.56 30.26 -28.75
N ASP A 50 -12.02 29.03 -29.00
CA ASP A 50 -13.43 28.74 -29.25
C ASP A 50 -14.25 28.90 -27.96
N LYS A 51 -13.66 28.48 -26.83
CA LYS A 51 -14.29 28.61 -25.51
C LYS A 51 -14.31 30.04 -25.01
N ILE A 52 -13.25 30.80 -25.26
CA ILE A 52 -13.20 32.22 -24.92
C ILE A 52 -14.23 32.97 -25.77
N GLU A 53 -14.35 32.69 -27.07
CA GLU A 53 -15.38 33.30 -27.91
C GLU A 53 -16.78 32.99 -27.40
N GLN A 54 -17.06 31.71 -27.13
CA GLN A 54 -18.35 31.29 -26.58
C GLN A 54 -18.67 32.04 -25.29
N HIS A 55 -17.73 32.08 -24.34
CA HIS A 55 -17.95 32.73 -23.05
C HIS A 55 -18.07 34.27 -23.20
N ALA A 56 -17.32 34.89 -24.11
CA ALA A 56 -17.42 36.31 -24.42
C ALA A 56 -18.80 36.68 -24.96
N ARG A 57 -19.35 35.84 -25.85
CA ARG A 57 -20.72 36.01 -26.36
C ARG A 57 -21.77 35.89 -25.27
N GLU A 58 -21.62 34.89 -24.40
CA GLU A 58 -22.54 34.64 -23.28
C GLU A 58 -22.57 35.79 -22.26
N ILE A 59 -21.42 36.27 -21.78
CA ILE A 59 -21.36 37.27 -20.70
C ILE A 59 -21.70 38.69 -21.17
N ASN A 60 -21.46 39.01 -22.45
CA ASN A 60 -21.70 40.34 -23.03
C ASN A 60 -22.95 40.39 -23.92
N ASN A 61 -23.70 39.29 -24.05
CA ASN A 61 -24.87 39.15 -24.93
C ASN A 61 -24.57 39.54 -26.39
N VAL A 62 -23.43 39.09 -26.92
CA VAL A 62 -23.01 39.39 -28.30
C VAL A 62 -23.84 38.56 -29.30
N PRO A 63 -24.55 39.19 -30.26
CA PRO A 63 -25.31 38.45 -31.26
C PRO A 63 -24.40 37.77 -32.30
N ASP A 64 -24.87 36.69 -32.92
CA ASP A 64 -24.14 35.92 -33.95
C ASP A 64 -23.74 36.76 -35.17
N SER A 65 -24.41 37.90 -35.38
CA SER A 65 -24.13 38.83 -36.48
C SER A 65 -22.83 39.63 -36.34
N ARG A 66 -22.18 39.61 -35.16
CA ARG A 66 -20.87 40.25 -34.94
C ARG A 66 -19.93 39.34 -34.14
N ALA A 67 -18.63 39.51 -34.33
CA ALA A 67 -17.63 38.93 -33.42
C ALA A 67 -17.55 39.76 -32.13
N PRO A 68 -17.16 39.15 -31.00
CA PRO A 68 -16.74 39.91 -29.82
C PRO A 68 -15.58 40.84 -30.17
N ASP A 69 -15.48 41.97 -29.48
CA ASP A 69 -14.30 42.83 -29.59
C ASP A 69 -13.17 42.38 -28.65
N ASN A 70 -11.99 43.00 -28.78
CA ASN A 70 -10.82 42.62 -28.00
C ASN A 70 -11.04 42.76 -26.48
N GLU A 71 -11.84 43.73 -26.02
CA GLU A 71 -12.12 43.92 -24.59
C GLU A 71 -13.05 42.82 -24.08
N GLU A 72 -14.06 42.44 -24.86
CA GLU A 72 -14.99 41.33 -24.57
C GLU A 72 -14.24 39.98 -24.50
N TYR A 73 -13.31 39.74 -25.43
CA TYR A 73 -12.42 38.57 -25.41
C TYR A 73 -11.53 38.54 -24.15
N GLU A 74 -10.86 39.65 -23.84
CA GLU A 74 -10.01 39.75 -22.65
C GLU A 74 -10.78 39.52 -21.35
N GLN A 75 -12.01 40.06 -21.25
CA GLN A 75 -12.85 39.88 -20.08
C GLN A 75 -13.26 38.42 -19.90
N ALA A 76 -13.66 37.75 -20.98
CA ALA A 76 -14.03 36.34 -20.96
C ALA A 76 -12.85 35.46 -20.55
N GLN A 77 -11.67 35.69 -21.12
CA GLN A 77 -10.45 34.98 -20.77
C GLN A 77 -10.09 35.17 -19.28
N LYS A 78 -10.15 36.42 -18.78
CA LYS A 78 -9.88 36.72 -17.35
C LYS A 78 -10.87 36.01 -16.42
N ASN A 79 -12.14 35.92 -16.81
CA ASN A 79 -13.15 35.21 -16.02
C ASN A 79 -12.90 33.70 -15.96
N LEU A 80 -12.62 33.07 -17.11
CA LEU A 80 -12.30 31.65 -17.19
C LEU A 80 -11.02 31.33 -16.39
N ALA A 81 -9.97 32.13 -16.55
CA ALA A 81 -8.72 31.98 -15.82
C ALA A 81 -8.91 32.12 -14.30
N ARG A 82 -9.72 33.10 -13.85
CA ARG A 82 -10.05 33.26 -12.42
C ARG A 82 -10.84 32.08 -11.88
N LYS A 83 -11.83 31.58 -12.63
CA LYS A 83 -12.63 30.42 -12.24
C LYS A 83 -11.75 29.17 -12.06
N ALA A 84 -10.87 28.89 -13.03
CA ALA A 84 -9.96 27.77 -12.94
C ALA A 84 -8.99 27.92 -11.76
N ALA A 85 -8.39 29.11 -11.59
CA ALA A 85 -7.45 29.40 -10.50
C ALA A 85 -8.09 29.33 -9.11
N ALA A 86 -9.37 29.69 -8.97
CA ALA A 86 -10.08 29.68 -7.69
C ALA A 86 -10.20 28.27 -7.06
N THR A 87 -10.04 27.22 -7.86
CA THR A 87 -9.97 25.83 -7.38
C THR A 87 -8.77 25.61 -6.45
N PHE A 88 -7.67 26.33 -6.66
CA PHE A 88 -6.41 26.10 -5.97
C PHE A 88 -6.31 26.95 -4.70
N HIS A 89 -6.52 26.31 -3.55
CA HIS A 89 -6.33 26.90 -2.22
C HIS A 89 -5.25 26.15 -1.42
N GLY A 90 -4.83 26.71 -0.28
CA GLY A 90 -3.68 26.23 0.50
C GLY A 90 -3.72 24.74 0.86
N GLU A 91 -4.88 24.25 1.29
CA GLU A 91 -5.07 22.83 1.62
C GLU A 91 -4.96 21.92 0.40
N LEU A 92 -5.64 22.25 -0.71
CA LEU A 92 -5.55 21.47 -1.94
C LEU A 92 -4.13 21.46 -2.50
N ASN A 93 -3.44 22.60 -2.48
CA ASN A 93 -2.06 22.71 -2.96
C ASN A 93 -1.10 21.86 -2.13
N THR A 94 -1.27 21.86 -0.80
CA THR A 94 -0.47 21.04 0.12
C THR A 94 -0.74 19.56 -0.10
N TYR A 95 -2.02 19.18 -0.28
CA TYR A 95 -2.41 17.81 -0.57
C TYR A 95 -1.81 17.31 -1.89
N ILE A 96 -1.91 18.08 -2.98
CA ILE A 96 -1.33 17.72 -4.28
C ILE A 96 0.19 17.54 -4.16
N ASP A 97 0.90 18.43 -3.44
CA ASP A 97 2.35 18.32 -3.25
C ASP A 97 2.73 17.09 -2.43
N GLN A 98 2.00 16.80 -1.35
CA GLN A 98 2.21 15.61 -0.52
C GLN A 98 2.04 14.32 -1.32
N VAL A 99 0.91 14.18 -2.02
CA VAL A 99 0.64 12.99 -2.85
C VAL A 99 1.71 12.86 -3.93
N ARG A 100 2.05 13.96 -4.63
CA ARG A 100 3.12 13.93 -5.63
C ARG A 100 4.45 13.46 -5.04
N ARG A 101 4.87 13.96 -3.87
CA ARG A 101 6.11 13.53 -3.21
C ARG A 101 6.10 12.04 -2.87
N VAL A 102 4.97 11.53 -2.36
CA VAL A 102 4.83 10.10 -2.05
C VAL A 102 4.98 9.25 -3.31
N HIS A 103 4.31 9.62 -4.41
CA HIS A 103 4.39 8.90 -5.68
C HIS A 103 5.76 9.05 -6.35
N GLU A 104 6.41 10.21 -6.30
CA GLU A 104 7.77 10.42 -6.81
C GLU A 104 8.81 9.62 -6.01
N GLN A 105 8.69 9.58 -4.68
CA GLN A 105 9.52 8.72 -3.83
C GLN A 105 9.34 7.25 -4.17
N LEU A 106 8.09 6.78 -4.35
CA LEU A 106 7.81 5.40 -4.76
C LEU A 106 8.38 5.06 -6.14
N ILE A 107 8.34 5.97 -7.11
CA ILE A 107 8.88 5.73 -8.46
C ILE A 107 10.41 5.64 -8.45
N ASP A 108 11.10 6.54 -7.75
CA ASP A 108 12.57 6.52 -7.61
C ASP A 108 13.04 5.23 -6.92
N VAL A 109 12.25 4.79 -5.93
CA VAL A 109 12.42 3.54 -5.16
C VAL A 109 12.18 2.27 -5.97
N VAL A 110 11.19 2.26 -6.87
CA VAL A 110 10.88 1.09 -7.72
C VAL A 110 11.86 0.99 -8.89
N ASN A 111 12.39 2.12 -9.36
CA ASN A 111 13.38 2.19 -10.42
C ASN A 111 14.81 2.12 -9.85
N ILE A 112 15.07 1.09 -9.03
CA ILE A 112 16.44 0.74 -8.66
C ILE A 112 17.14 0.35 -9.96
N ASP A 113 17.89 1.29 -10.53
CA ASP A 113 18.72 1.05 -11.70
C ASP A 113 19.49 -0.26 -11.47
N ARG A 114 19.26 -1.25 -12.34
CA ARG A 114 20.19 -2.38 -12.48
C ARG A 114 21.44 -1.81 -13.14
N VAL A 115 22.29 -1.14 -12.37
CA VAL A 115 23.56 -0.64 -12.87
C VAL A 115 24.50 -1.83 -13.01
N THR A 116 24.65 -2.31 -14.24
CA THR A 116 25.77 -3.17 -14.65
C THR A 116 27.06 -2.33 -14.64
N PHE A 117 27.60 -2.02 -13.46
CA PHE A 117 28.92 -1.39 -13.32
C PHE A 117 29.57 -1.71 -11.96
N ALA A 118 30.62 -2.53 -11.98
CA ALA A 118 31.27 -3.08 -10.79
C ALA A 118 32.05 -2.07 -9.91
N GLY A 119 32.13 -0.79 -10.31
CA GLY A 119 32.84 0.25 -9.56
C GLY A 119 31.98 1.04 -8.56
N TRP A 120 30.65 1.00 -8.69
CA TRP A 120 29.70 1.78 -7.87
C TRP A 120 28.97 0.91 -6.82
N ASP A 121 29.27 -0.39 -6.80
CA ASP A 121 28.64 -1.43 -5.96
C ASP A 121 28.80 -1.15 -4.45
N ALA A 122 29.90 -0.51 -4.03
CA ALA A 122 30.13 -0.18 -2.62
C ALA A 122 29.17 0.90 -2.11
N GLN A 123 28.91 1.95 -2.90
CA GLN A 123 28.00 3.03 -2.52
C GLN A 123 26.54 2.57 -2.52
N ALA A 124 26.15 1.78 -3.53
CA ALA A 124 24.82 1.18 -3.59
C ALA A 124 24.57 0.23 -2.40
N LYS A 125 25.55 -0.62 -2.06
CA LYS A 125 25.48 -1.48 -0.87
C LYS A 125 25.35 -0.68 0.41
N GLU A 126 26.09 0.43 0.54
CA GLU A 126 26.00 1.30 1.73
C GLU A 126 24.64 1.99 1.83
N GLN A 127 24.06 2.44 0.72
CA GLN A 127 22.70 2.99 0.69
C GLN A 127 21.66 1.96 1.12
N ILE A 128 21.78 0.71 0.65
CA ILE A 128 20.87 -0.36 1.06
C ILE A 128 21.02 -0.66 2.56
N LYS A 129 22.26 -0.71 3.07
CA LYS A 129 22.49 -0.89 4.52
C LYS A 129 21.84 0.23 5.34
N ASN A 130 22.00 1.48 4.91
CA ASN A 130 21.39 2.62 5.56
C ASN A 130 19.86 2.54 5.53
N LEU A 131 19.26 2.17 4.38
CA LEU A 131 17.81 1.98 4.28
C LEU A 131 17.30 0.89 5.25
N VAL A 132 17.99 -0.24 5.32
CA VAL A 132 17.64 -1.35 6.23
C VAL A 132 17.81 -0.91 7.69
N GLN A 133 18.87 -0.16 8.00
CA GLN A 133 19.12 0.37 9.33
C GLN A 133 18.08 1.43 9.73
N ASP A 134 17.68 2.31 8.82
CA ASP A 134 16.64 3.32 9.04
C ASP A 134 15.29 2.64 9.29
N PHE A 135 15.00 1.55 8.57
CA PHE A 135 13.80 0.75 8.80
C PHE A 135 13.81 0.08 10.19
N ASP A 136 14.91 -0.59 10.57
CA ASP A 136 15.03 -1.20 11.91
C ASP A 136 14.90 -0.14 13.02
N THR A 137 15.55 1.02 12.85
CA THR A 137 15.47 2.15 13.78
C THR A 137 14.04 2.64 13.91
N PHE A 138 13.35 2.87 12.79
CA PHE A 138 11.95 3.32 12.78
C PHE A 138 11.04 2.33 13.53
N LEU A 139 11.19 1.02 13.29
CA LEU A 139 10.37 0.02 13.99
C LEU A 139 10.65 0.00 15.50
N ARG A 140 11.91 0.16 15.92
CA ARG A 140 12.28 0.19 17.35
C ARG A 140 11.76 1.43 18.06
N GLU A 141 11.79 2.58 17.41
CA GLU A 141 11.27 3.84 17.97
C GLU A 141 9.75 3.78 18.23
N HIS A 142 9.01 3.05 17.40
CA HIS A 142 7.56 2.90 17.54
C HIS A 142 7.12 1.61 18.27
N GLN A 143 8.06 0.83 18.83
CA GLN A 143 7.72 -0.48 19.42
C GLN A 143 6.80 -0.37 20.65
N ASP A 144 6.91 0.70 21.42
CA ASP A 144 6.08 0.90 22.62
C ASP A 144 4.68 1.44 22.30
N GLU A 145 4.52 2.05 21.12
CA GLU A 145 3.27 2.64 20.64
C GLU A 145 2.40 1.63 19.88
N ILE A 146 3.03 0.71 19.13
CA ILE A 146 2.31 -0.28 18.33
C ILE A 146 2.40 -1.67 18.95
N VAL A 147 1.24 -2.26 19.24
CA VAL A 147 1.10 -3.57 19.89
C VAL A 147 1.84 -4.67 19.14
N ALA A 148 1.72 -4.75 17.81
CA ALA A 148 2.43 -5.76 17.02
C ALA A 148 3.95 -5.67 17.20
N LEU A 149 4.52 -4.47 17.13
CA LEU A 149 5.96 -4.26 17.28
C LEU A 149 6.40 -4.61 18.70
N LYS A 150 5.64 -4.20 19.72
CA LYS A 150 5.89 -4.59 21.11
C LYS A 150 5.96 -6.10 21.28
N ILE A 151 5.05 -6.84 20.64
CA ILE A 151 5.02 -8.30 20.71
C ILE A 151 6.30 -8.90 20.09
N TYR A 152 6.68 -8.44 18.89
CA TYR A 152 7.88 -8.96 18.21
C TYR A 152 9.18 -8.62 18.93
N TYR A 153 9.34 -7.40 19.47
CA TYR A 153 10.59 -6.96 20.08
C TYR A 153 10.73 -7.31 21.56
N ALA A 154 9.62 -7.43 22.30
CA ALA A 154 9.67 -7.52 23.76
C ALA A 154 8.82 -8.66 24.37
N GLN A 155 7.84 -9.22 23.65
CA GLN A 155 6.93 -10.22 24.22
C GLN A 155 6.74 -11.46 23.32
N PRO A 156 7.82 -12.25 23.07
CA PRO A 156 7.77 -13.35 22.11
C PRO A 156 6.68 -14.39 22.38
N TRP A 157 6.28 -14.60 23.64
CA TRP A 157 5.22 -15.55 24.04
C TRP A 157 3.80 -15.11 23.62
N ARG A 158 3.62 -13.84 23.22
CA ARG A 158 2.34 -13.30 22.74
C ARG A 158 2.24 -13.28 21.22
N ARG A 159 3.22 -13.83 20.48
CA ARG A 159 3.25 -13.77 19.00
C ARG A 159 2.00 -14.36 18.34
N ARG A 160 1.38 -15.38 18.95
CA ARG A 160 0.09 -15.94 18.50
C ARG A 160 -1.08 -14.93 18.51
N GLU A 161 -0.97 -13.84 19.28
CA GLU A 161 -1.98 -12.78 19.36
C GLU A 161 -1.81 -11.72 18.26
N VAL A 162 -0.73 -11.75 17.47
CA VAL A 162 -0.51 -10.80 16.38
C VAL A 162 -1.52 -11.09 15.27
N THR A 163 -2.34 -10.08 14.95
CA THR A 163 -3.38 -10.20 13.92
C THR A 163 -3.05 -9.41 12.67
N PHE A 164 -3.74 -9.72 11.57
CA PHE A 164 -3.73 -8.94 10.33
C PHE A 164 -3.93 -7.44 10.58
N ARG A 165 -4.88 -7.06 11.44
CA ARG A 165 -5.16 -5.65 11.75
C ARG A 165 -3.97 -4.97 12.40
N MET A 166 -3.37 -5.59 13.43
CA MET A 166 -2.22 -5.02 14.13
C MET A 166 -1.02 -4.82 13.20
N MET A 167 -0.81 -5.75 12.26
CA MET A 167 0.27 -5.62 11.27
C MET A 167 -0.02 -4.56 10.21
N ASN A 168 -1.28 -4.38 9.80
CA ASN A 168 -1.65 -3.28 8.91
C ASN A 168 -1.50 -1.90 9.57
N GLU A 169 -1.71 -1.79 10.88
CA GLU A 169 -1.45 -0.55 11.62
C GLU A 169 0.02 -0.11 11.45
N VAL A 170 0.97 -1.05 11.46
CA VAL A 170 2.39 -0.76 11.18
C VAL A 170 2.59 -0.32 9.74
N VAL A 171 2.00 -1.02 8.77
CA VAL A 171 2.10 -0.66 7.34
C VAL A 171 1.55 0.75 7.10
N ASP A 172 0.40 1.07 7.68
CA ASP A 172 -0.22 2.39 7.59
C ASP A 172 0.62 3.48 8.26
N LEU A 173 1.24 3.18 9.41
CA LEU A 173 2.16 4.10 10.07
C LEU A 173 3.35 4.44 9.17
N ILE A 174 3.98 3.41 8.57
CA ILE A 174 5.10 3.58 7.63
C ILE A 174 4.63 4.40 6.42
N LYS A 175 3.49 4.05 5.82
CA LYS A 175 2.95 4.74 4.65
C LYS A 175 2.72 6.22 4.90
N ARG A 176 2.29 6.61 6.11
CA ARG A 176 1.99 8.01 6.46
C ARG A 176 3.25 8.80 6.81
N ASN A 177 4.19 8.21 7.54
CA ASN A 177 5.32 8.95 8.13
C ASN A 177 6.62 8.79 7.35
N LYS A 178 6.86 7.62 6.75
CA LYS A 178 8.10 7.25 6.05
C LYS A 178 7.80 6.38 4.82
N PRO A 179 7.18 6.93 3.75
CA PRO A 179 6.85 6.16 2.55
C PRO A 179 8.07 5.50 1.86
N ASN A 180 9.26 6.07 2.02
CA ASN A 180 10.50 5.46 1.56
C ASN A 180 10.88 4.18 2.32
N LEU A 181 10.26 3.91 3.47
CA LEU A 181 10.47 2.71 4.28
C LEU A 181 9.38 1.66 4.03
N MET A 182 8.58 1.77 2.97
CA MET A 182 7.53 0.79 2.68
C MET A 182 8.10 -0.64 2.58
N PRO A 183 7.49 -1.64 3.26
CA PRO A 183 8.09 -2.96 3.45
C PRO A 183 8.57 -3.69 2.19
N LEU A 184 7.81 -3.66 1.09
CA LEU A 184 8.22 -4.31 -0.16
C LEU A 184 9.51 -3.72 -0.73
N HIS A 185 9.70 -2.40 -0.59
CA HIS A 185 10.91 -1.75 -1.04
C HIS A 185 12.10 -2.15 -0.19
N VAL A 186 11.96 -2.05 1.14
CA VAL A 186 13.04 -2.42 2.07
C VAL A 186 13.41 -3.89 1.90
N TRP A 187 12.41 -4.78 1.72
CA TRP A 187 12.66 -6.19 1.45
C TRP A 187 13.45 -6.39 0.15
N GLN A 188 13.07 -5.72 -0.94
CA GLN A 188 13.77 -5.83 -2.22
C GLN A 188 15.21 -5.31 -2.15
N ALA A 189 15.44 -4.24 -1.41
CA ALA A 189 16.77 -3.72 -1.17
C ALA A 189 17.58 -4.72 -0.32
N TYR A 190 17.03 -5.18 0.80
CA TYR A 190 17.71 -6.10 1.70
C TYR A 190 18.05 -7.46 1.05
N ALA A 191 17.16 -7.96 0.18
CA ALA A 191 17.41 -9.17 -0.60
C ALA A 191 18.62 -9.07 -1.54
N GLN A 192 19.05 -7.86 -1.93
CA GLN A 192 20.29 -7.68 -2.70
C GLN A 192 21.55 -7.83 -1.84
N LEU A 193 21.46 -7.63 -0.53
CA LEU A 193 22.59 -7.80 0.40
C LEU A 193 22.75 -9.24 0.87
N GLU A 194 21.68 -9.86 1.34
CA GLU A 194 21.74 -11.21 1.94
C GLU A 194 21.42 -12.33 0.93
N GLY A 195 20.76 -12.00 -0.18
CA GLY A 195 20.02 -12.97 -0.96
C GLY A 195 18.71 -13.36 -0.27
N ALA A 196 17.74 -13.81 -1.06
CA ALA A 196 16.51 -14.41 -0.54
C ALA A 196 15.87 -15.27 -1.63
N ASP A 197 15.36 -16.43 -1.25
CA ASP A 197 14.63 -17.33 -2.16
C ASP A 197 13.15 -16.96 -2.20
N GLY A 198 12.66 -16.56 -3.36
CA GLY A 198 11.27 -16.13 -3.56
C GLY A 198 11.07 -14.64 -3.30
N LYS A 199 9.80 -14.19 -3.24
CA LYS A 199 9.44 -12.80 -2.98
C LYS A 199 8.13 -12.72 -2.19
N PRO A 200 7.99 -11.77 -1.25
CA PRO A 200 6.72 -11.49 -0.60
C PRO A 200 5.70 -10.99 -1.63
N THR A 201 4.43 -11.31 -1.41
CA THR A 201 3.33 -10.96 -2.33
C THR A 201 2.61 -9.68 -1.93
N SER A 202 2.87 -9.16 -0.73
CA SER A 202 2.20 -7.99 -0.16
C SER A 202 3.11 -7.20 0.77
N GLN A 203 2.74 -5.94 1.07
CA GLN A 203 3.42 -5.13 2.09
C GLN A 203 3.42 -5.82 3.45
N LEU A 204 2.32 -6.50 3.78
CA LEU A 204 2.16 -7.23 5.04
C LEU A 204 3.17 -8.38 5.18
N THR A 205 3.24 -9.26 4.17
CA THR A 205 4.14 -10.43 4.21
C THR A 205 5.60 -10.01 4.14
N ALA A 206 5.91 -8.92 3.42
CA ALA A 206 7.23 -8.30 3.43
C ALA A 206 7.59 -7.77 4.83
N LEU A 207 6.66 -7.05 5.47
CA LEU A 207 6.85 -6.49 6.81
C LEU A 207 7.15 -7.59 7.84
N VAL A 208 6.36 -8.66 7.85
CA VAL A 208 6.58 -9.79 8.78
C VAL A 208 7.95 -10.43 8.53
N SER A 209 8.30 -10.68 7.27
CA SER A 209 9.60 -11.25 6.90
C SER A 209 10.77 -10.38 7.40
N LEU A 210 10.66 -9.06 7.24
CA LEU A 210 11.66 -8.10 7.70
C LEU A 210 11.76 -8.07 9.23
N ILE A 211 10.63 -8.00 9.94
CA ILE A 211 10.61 -7.99 11.41
C ILE A 211 11.22 -9.27 11.97
N ARG A 212 10.86 -10.44 11.42
CA ARG A 212 11.43 -11.71 11.85
C ARG A 212 12.95 -11.76 11.66
N ARG A 213 13.43 -11.26 10.52
CA ARG A 213 14.87 -11.15 10.27
C ARG A 213 15.57 -10.22 11.26
N MET A 214 15.00 -9.03 11.51
CA MET A 214 15.59 -7.98 12.37
C MET A 214 15.53 -8.30 13.87
N THR A 215 14.53 -9.07 14.30
CA THR A 215 14.40 -9.56 15.67
C THR A 215 15.20 -10.85 15.91
N GLY A 216 15.84 -11.39 14.87
CA GLY A 216 16.65 -12.61 14.97
C GLY A 216 15.84 -13.90 15.05
N LEU A 217 14.54 -13.86 14.77
CA LEU A 217 13.69 -15.06 14.63
C LEU A 217 14.13 -15.88 13.42
N ASP A 218 14.41 -15.19 12.31
CA ASP A 218 15.00 -15.80 11.12
C ASP A 218 16.47 -15.38 11.02
N SER A 219 17.35 -16.35 10.81
CA SER A 219 18.81 -16.14 10.69
C SER A 219 19.22 -15.45 9.39
N GLN A 220 18.35 -15.50 8.38
CA GLN A 220 18.51 -14.90 7.05
C GLN A 220 17.17 -14.41 6.53
N LEU A 221 17.19 -13.46 5.59
CA LEU A 221 15.96 -12.92 5.00
C LEU A 221 15.15 -14.02 4.30
N THR A 222 14.04 -14.41 4.91
CA THR A 222 13.19 -15.52 4.46
C THR A 222 11.78 -15.00 4.19
N VAL A 223 11.16 -15.44 3.09
CA VAL A 223 9.77 -15.08 2.81
C VAL A 223 8.86 -15.78 3.81
N TYR A 224 7.94 -15.05 4.42
CA TYR A 224 7.10 -15.57 5.50
C TYR A 224 6.34 -16.86 5.15
N SER A 225 5.87 -17.01 3.91
CA SER A 225 5.21 -18.25 3.46
C SER A 225 6.10 -19.49 3.56
N SER A 226 7.41 -19.34 3.35
CA SER A 226 8.38 -20.43 3.47
C SER A 226 8.51 -20.86 4.93
N THR A 227 8.60 -19.91 5.86
CA THR A 227 8.59 -20.17 7.31
C THR A 227 7.31 -20.89 7.72
N VAL A 228 6.15 -20.38 7.31
CA VAL A 228 4.85 -20.99 7.63
C VAL A 228 4.76 -22.43 7.09
N ASN A 229 5.29 -22.70 5.89
CA ASN A 229 5.32 -24.04 5.33
C ASN A 229 6.17 -25.02 6.16
N VAL A 230 7.36 -24.59 6.61
CA VAL A 230 8.24 -25.40 7.46
C VAL A 230 7.57 -25.66 8.81
N ASN A 231 7.08 -24.63 9.47
CA ASN A 231 6.42 -24.73 10.77
C ASN A 231 5.17 -25.64 10.70
N PHE A 232 4.39 -25.53 9.62
CA PHE A 232 3.24 -26.41 9.39
C PHE A 232 3.65 -27.86 9.20
N GLN A 233 4.70 -28.13 8.43
CA GLN A 233 5.20 -29.48 8.25
C GLN A 233 5.64 -30.10 9.59
N GLU A 234 6.36 -29.36 10.41
CA GLU A 234 6.78 -29.79 11.76
C GLU A 234 5.58 -30.05 12.67
N TRP A 235 4.62 -29.11 12.72
CA TRP A 235 3.41 -29.24 13.52
C TRP A 235 2.57 -30.46 13.11
N VAL A 236 2.35 -30.68 11.81
CA VAL A 236 1.62 -31.85 11.29
C VAL A 236 2.35 -33.13 11.66
N PHE A 237 3.68 -33.19 11.50
CA PHE A 237 4.44 -34.39 11.87
C PHE A 237 4.35 -34.69 13.36
N ALA A 238 4.43 -33.67 14.22
CA ALA A 238 4.26 -33.84 15.66
C ALA A 238 2.86 -34.38 16.01
N LYS A 239 1.80 -33.81 15.41
CA LYS A 239 0.41 -34.28 15.60
C LYS A 239 0.22 -35.72 15.13
N GLN A 240 0.73 -36.04 13.94
CA GLN A 240 0.65 -37.38 13.34
C GLN A 240 1.58 -38.39 14.01
N ALA A 241 2.57 -37.99 14.81
CA ALA A 241 3.34 -38.93 15.64
C ALA A 241 2.55 -39.42 16.86
N GLY A 242 1.55 -38.66 17.29
CA GLY A 242 0.66 -39.00 18.41
C GLY A 242 -0.48 -39.94 18.05
N ALA A 243 -1.42 -40.06 18.99
CA ALA A 243 -2.65 -40.84 18.81
C ALA A 243 -3.64 -40.18 17.82
N LEU A 244 -3.60 -38.85 17.70
CA LEU A 244 -4.43 -38.11 16.75
C LEU A 244 -3.94 -38.35 15.32
N LYS A 245 -4.86 -38.73 14.43
CA LYS A 245 -4.58 -38.93 13.00
C LYS A 245 -5.58 -38.12 12.19
N PHE A 246 -5.10 -37.07 11.53
CA PHE A 246 -5.94 -36.32 10.60
C PHE A 246 -6.20 -37.16 9.35
N ASN A 247 -7.46 -37.25 8.96
CA ASN A 247 -7.86 -37.84 7.69
C ASN A 247 -7.55 -36.90 6.52
N SER A 248 -7.74 -37.37 5.28
CA SER A 248 -7.42 -36.61 4.07
C SER A 248 -8.13 -35.26 3.99
N GLU A 249 -9.38 -35.19 4.44
CA GLU A 249 -10.18 -33.97 4.36
C GLU A 249 -9.79 -32.96 5.44
N GLN A 250 -9.58 -33.42 6.67
CA GLN A 250 -9.00 -32.59 7.74
C GLN A 250 -7.66 -32.01 7.28
N MET A 251 -6.80 -32.82 6.66
CA MET A 251 -5.52 -32.35 6.11
C MET A 251 -5.67 -31.33 4.98
N GLU A 252 -6.71 -31.41 4.17
CA GLU A 252 -7.00 -30.40 3.15
C GLU A 252 -7.40 -29.07 3.78
N TRP A 253 -8.26 -29.10 4.80
CA TRP A 253 -8.66 -27.92 5.57
C TRP A 253 -7.48 -27.26 6.30
N LEU A 254 -6.62 -28.07 6.94
CA LEU A 254 -5.42 -27.57 7.60
C LEU A 254 -4.47 -26.87 6.60
N ARG A 255 -4.38 -27.35 5.34
CA ARG A 255 -3.58 -26.67 4.31
C ARG A 255 -4.19 -25.32 3.90
N LEU A 256 -5.51 -25.22 3.79
CA LEU A 256 -6.19 -23.95 3.49
C LEU A 256 -5.97 -22.92 4.60
N ILE A 257 -6.06 -23.35 5.88
CA ILE A 257 -5.78 -22.49 7.04
C ILE A 257 -4.32 -22.04 7.00
N LYS A 258 -3.38 -22.95 6.75
CA LYS A 258 -1.96 -22.62 6.59
C LYS A 258 -1.73 -21.59 5.47
N ASP A 259 -2.36 -21.76 4.31
CA ASP A 259 -2.22 -20.83 3.18
C ASP A 259 -2.81 -19.44 3.53
N HIS A 260 -3.92 -19.40 4.28
CA HIS A 260 -4.48 -18.15 4.80
C HIS A 260 -3.49 -17.46 5.74
N ILE A 261 -2.99 -18.17 6.77
CA ILE A 261 -2.00 -17.64 7.72
C ILE A 261 -0.75 -17.13 6.98
N ALA A 262 -0.26 -17.84 5.98
CA ALA A 262 0.88 -17.40 5.18
C ALA A 262 0.65 -16.05 4.47
N ALA A 263 -0.60 -15.71 4.14
CA ALA A 263 -0.97 -14.48 3.46
C ALA A 263 -1.38 -13.35 4.42
N SER A 264 -2.05 -13.69 5.53
CA SER A 264 -2.71 -12.74 6.45
C SER A 264 -2.08 -12.67 7.85
N VAL A 265 -1.08 -13.51 8.14
CA VAL A 265 -0.36 -13.65 9.43
C VAL A 265 -1.14 -14.41 10.50
N HIS A 266 -2.47 -14.42 10.41
CA HIS A 266 -3.31 -14.96 11.47
C HIS A 266 -4.65 -15.44 10.91
N MET A 267 -5.20 -16.50 11.52
CA MET A 267 -6.52 -17.03 11.22
C MET A 267 -7.47 -16.75 12.38
N GLN A 268 -8.53 -15.99 12.14
CA GLN A 268 -9.63 -15.81 13.08
C GLN A 268 -10.79 -16.75 12.73
N ARG A 269 -11.68 -16.98 13.70
CA ARG A 269 -12.88 -17.78 13.48
C ARG A 269 -13.75 -17.22 12.34
N ASP A 270 -13.92 -15.90 12.31
CA ASP A 270 -14.74 -15.22 11.31
C ASP A 270 -14.15 -15.34 9.89
N ASP A 271 -12.84 -15.59 9.75
CA ASP A 271 -12.21 -15.82 8.44
C ASP A 271 -12.78 -17.07 7.73
N LEU A 272 -13.34 -18.02 8.49
CA LEU A 272 -14.00 -19.21 7.96
C LEU A 272 -15.32 -18.89 7.21
N GLU A 273 -15.85 -17.67 7.34
CA GLU A 273 -17.05 -17.23 6.60
C GLU A 273 -16.72 -16.62 5.23
N TYR A 274 -15.45 -16.54 4.86
CA TYR A 274 -14.99 -15.97 3.59
C TYR A 274 -14.28 -17.00 2.71
N ALA A 275 -14.05 -16.63 1.44
CA ALA A 275 -13.33 -17.47 0.50
C ALA A 275 -11.90 -17.78 0.97
N PRO A 276 -11.41 -19.03 0.80
CA PRO A 276 -12.06 -20.15 0.10
C PRO A 276 -12.91 -21.07 1.00
N PHE A 277 -13.11 -20.72 2.27
CA PHE A 277 -13.77 -21.58 3.26
C PHE A 277 -15.30 -21.60 3.11
N ASP A 278 -15.91 -20.46 2.82
CA ASP A 278 -17.36 -20.30 2.60
C ASP A 278 -17.91 -21.27 1.54
N ALA A 279 -17.23 -21.40 0.40
CA ALA A 279 -17.54 -22.30 -0.69
C ALA A 279 -17.38 -23.78 -0.32
N ARG A 280 -16.71 -24.07 0.80
CA ARG A 280 -16.49 -25.42 1.34
C ARG A 280 -17.32 -25.69 2.59
N GLY A 281 -18.29 -24.82 2.91
CA GLY A 281 -19.20 -24.95 4.05
C GLY A 281 -18.77 -24.21 5.31
N GLY A 282 -17.68 -23.42 5.24
CA GLY A 282 -17.23 -22.47 6.25
C GLY A 282 -17.10 -23.05 7.66
N ILE A 283 -17.50 -22.26 8.66
CA ILE A 283 -17.48 -22.66 10.09
C ILE A 283 -18.21 -24.00 10.30
N GLY A 284 -19.34 -24.22 9.62
CA GLY A 284 -20.12 -25.45 9.75
C GLY A 284 -19.34 -26.69 9.34
N ARG A 285 -18.59 -26.62 8.23
CA ARG A 285 -17.75 -27.74 7.79
C ARG A 285 -16.54 -27.93 8.70
N MET A 286 -15.91 -26.84 9.15
CA MET A 286 -14.82 -26.91 10.11
C MET A 286 -15.26 -27.63 11.41
N TYR A 287 -16.43 -27.30 11.95
CA TYR A 287 -16.99 -27.98 13.13
C TYR A 287 -17.30 -29.46 12.86
N GLN A 288 -17.79 -29.82 11.68
CA GLN A 288 -17.99 -31.24 11.31
C GLN A 288 -16.68 -32.04 11.28
N LEU A 289 -15.57 -31.40 10.91
CA LEU A 289 -14.27 -32.04 10.78
C LEU A 289 -13.51 -32.13 12.09
N PHE A 290 -13.58 -31.10 12.95
CA PHE A 290 -12.76 -30.99 14.17
C PHE A 290 -13.58 -31.00 15.46
N GLY A 291 -14.92 -30.92 15.38
CA GLY A 291 -15.81 -30.97 16.53
C GLY A 291 -15.58 -29.81 17.50
N GLU A 292 -15.64 -30.14 18.80
CA GLU A 292 -15.42 -29.18 19.89
C GLU A 292 -13.98 -28.64 19.93
N ASP A 293 -13.01 -29.31 19.30
CA ASP A 293 -11.60 -28.90 19.26
C ASP A 293 -11.28 -27.94 18.11
N MET A 294 -12.27 -27.50 17.34
CA MET A 294 -12.07 -26.56 16.23
C MET A 294 -11.29 -25.30 16.65
N ASP A 295 -11.73 -24.64 17.73
CA ASP A 295 -11.09 -23.40 18.19
C ASP A 295 -9.66 -23.68 18.70
N GLY A 296 -9.45 -24.83 19.35
CA GLY A 296 -8.13 -25.29 19.81
C GLY A 296 -7.15 -25.52 18.65
N ILE A 297 -7.61 -26.15 17.57
CA ILE A 297 -6.79 -26.33 16.35
C ILE A 297 -6.41 -24.98 15.73
N LEU A 298 -7.32 -24.01 15.68
CA LEU A 298 -7.01 -22.68 15.15
C LEU A 298 -5.95 -21.97 16.01
N ASP A 299 -6.09 -22.00 17.34
CA ASP A 299 -5.14 -21.39 18.27
C ASP A 299 -3.76 -22.04 18.17
N GLU A 300 -3.71 -23.37 18.14
CA GLU A 300 -2.46 -24.11 17.98
C GLU A 300 -1.78 -23.81 16.64
N MET A 301 -2.54 -23.73 15.54
CA MET A 301 -1.98 -23.39 14.24
C MET A 301 -1.46 -21.96 14.20
N ASN A 302 -2.20 -20.99 14.75
CA ASN A 302 -1.73 -19.61 14.85
C ASN A 302 -0.45 -19.50 15.67
N GLU A 303 -0.32 -20.28 16.75
CA GLU A 303 0.90 -20.30 17.56
C GLU A 303 2.06 -20.99 16.84
N ALA A 304 1.86 -22.21 16.34
CA ALA A 304 2.91 -23.00 15.74
C ALA A 304 3.44 -22.38 14.45
N LEU A 305 2.57 -21.81 13.61
CA LEU A 305 2.97 -21.26 12.31
C LEU A 305 3.60 -19.87 12.45
N ALA A 306 3.28 -19.11 13.50
CA ALA A 306 3.90 -17.81 13.78
C ALA A 306 5.28 -17.89 14.45
N ALA A 307 5.67 -19.07 14.95
CA ALA A 307 6.91 -19.31 15.71
C ALA A 307 8.19 -18.89 14.98
#